data_AF-A0A6A6ILA5-F1
#
_entry.id   AF-A0A6A6ILA5-F1
#
_cell.length_a   1.000
_cell.length_b   1.000
_cell.length_c   1.000
_cell.angle_alpha   90.00
_cell.angle_beta   90.00
_cell.angle_gamma   90.00
#
_symmetry.space_group_name_H-M   'P 1'
#
loop_
_entity.id
_entity.type
_entity.pdbx_description
1 polymer ?
#
loop_
_entity_poly.entity_id
_entity_poly.type
_entity_poly.pdbx_seq_one_letter_code
_entity_poly.pdbx_strand_id
1 'polypeptide(L)'
;MVWPRRDRDKTAIYQIGYSQFFNAYTIQCDKAGFIWGSRGPPMTRARRKDLNRLTHAVNYVLQYKIAVQNVQYTTGSDRPQFGGLGMITAIEYVDVDVGYNRHRFCREGVRELDFRNPNTWFFHLNIGKRQDPEVLEGKNDEEIANMAIEELNKYGDDVDAQRPLWMTKAFHPTPAGMLRTKEVILYPKLHARAAHRGLPASPIKIMVVGDYVPFGSQDPNSDVYQGFMRHLSALLSDRGLYGVPWGAPVPRADFIGSQRPNHNGAYAHECYQQVTVNGLHRRLRESQALGVRDKVVLIMAGTTDLFYGRDLVDVVRRLTVIIIDILDRDPTACVLLGHIPMMRRLRDDGSIWRPLNQRIVEYNAMLSALADQLFTQGWKVLKVHASATTLEHLDGDFIRPNTRAYIRLAYDFLQAIEFANLLEW
;
A
#
# COMPACT_ATOMS: atom_id res chain seq x y z
N MET A 1 -1.59 2.09 -19.16
CA MET A 1 -0.43 1.32 -19.63
C MET A 1 -0.88 0.47 -20.80
N VAL A 2 -0.70 0.99 -22.01
CA VAL A 2 -0.80 0.13 -23.20
C VAL A 2 0.44 -0.74 -23.13
N TRP A 3 0.28 -2.04 -22.84
CA TRP A 3 1.31 -3.05 -23.07
C TRP A 3 1.83 -2.79 -24.49
N PRO A 4 3.03 -2.23 -24.68
CA PRO A 4 3.51 -1.89 -26.00
C PRO A 4 3.79 -3.24 -26.66
N ARG A 5 2.82 -3.74 -27.44
CA ARG A 5 2.67 -5.13 -27.90
C ARG A 5 2.11 -6.06 -26.82
N ARG A 6 0.84 -5.87 -26.43
CA ARG A 6 0.07 -7.01 -25.90
C ARG A 6 0.04 -8.03 -27.02
N ASP A 7 0.77 -9.11 -26.82
CA ASP A 7 0.49 -10.35 -27.53
C ASP A 7 -1.02 -10.58 -27.41
N ARG A 8 -1.74 -10.63 -28.54
CA ARG A 8 -3.21 -10.72 -28.54
C ARG A 8 -3.68 -11.97 -27.81
N ASP A 9 -2.79 -12.93 -27.64
CA ASP A 9 -3.04 -14.21 -26.99
C ASP A 9 -2.76 -14.19 -25.48
N LYS A 10 -2.36 -13.05 -24.90
CA LYS A 10 -2.04 -12.92 -23.47
C LYS A 10 -3.10 -12.16 -22.66
N THR A 11 -3.52 -12.77 -21.56
CA THR A 11 -4.46 -12.19 -20.59
C THR A 11 -3.72 -11.53 -19.43
N ALA A 12 -4.04 -10.26 -19.17
CA ALA A 12 -3.65 -9.56 -17.95
C ALA A 12 -4.77 -9.69 -16.90
N ILE A 13 -4.38 -9.98 -15.66
CA ILE A 13 -5.28 -10.15 -14.51
C ILE A 13 -5.01 -9.03 -13.52
N TYR A 14 -6.04 -8.26 -13.17
CA TYR A 14 -5.98 -7.27 -12.11
C TYR A 14 -6.63 -7.84 -10.85
N GLN A 15 -5.81 -8.21 -9.87
CA GLN A 15 -6.27 -8.77 -8.61
C GLN A 15 -6.41 -7.64 -7.58
N ILE A 16 -7.64 -7.30 -7.23
CA ILE A 16 -7.90 -6.31 -6.18
C ILE A 16 -7.58 -6.90 -4.80
N GLY A 17 -7.10 -6.03 -3.91
CA GLY A 17 -7.04 -6.32 -2.47
C GLY A 17 -8.39 -6.16 -1.79
N TYR A 18 -8.43 -6.56 -0.53
CA TYR A 18 -9.55 -6.35 0.37
C TYR A 18 -9.52 -4.94 0.97
N SER A 19 -10.68 -4.29 1.07
CA SER A 19 -10.81 -3.01 1.75
C SER A 19 -11.06 -3.18 3.25
N GLN A 20 -10.64 -2.20 4.05
CA GLN A 20 -11.04 -2.08 5.44
C GLN A 20 -12.42 -1.43 5.55
N PHE A 21 -13.16 -1.78 6.59
CA PHE A 21 -14.51 -1.25 6.77
C PHE A 21 -14.58 -0.10 7.77
N PHE A 22 -13.63 0.00 8.70
CA PHE A 22 -13.72 0.91 9.83
C PHE A 22 -12.58 1.92 9.83
N ASN A 23 -12.86 3.16 10.22
CA ASN A 23 -11.83 4.01 10.79
C ASN A 23 -11.54 3.53 12.22
N ALA A 24 -10.31 3.11 12.48
CA ALA A 24 -9.94 2.41 13.71
C ALA A 24 -9.47 3.32 14.86
N TYR A 25 -9.33 4.64 14.62
CA TYR A 25 -8.70 5.55 15.58
C TYR A 25 -9.67 6.46 16.33
N THR A 26 -10.93 6.46 15.94
CA THR A 26 -11.98 7.30 16.49
C THR A 26 -12.72 6.62 17.64
N ILE A 27 -13.39 7.37 18.52
CA ILE A 27 -14.07 6.79 19.71
C ILE A 27 -15.56 6.48 19.49
N GLN A 28 -16.23 7.11 18.51
CA GLN A 28 -17.70 7.07 18.39
C GLN A 28 -18.30 5.67 18.23
N CYS A 29 -17.53 4.69 17.75
CA CYS A 29 -18.00 3.33 17.53
C CYS A 29 -17.68 2.36 18.66
N ASP A 30 -17.07 2.80 19.75
CA ASP A 30 -16.59 1.86 20.78
C ASP A 30 -17.72 1.06 21.45
N LYS A 31 -18.96 1.50 21.28
CA LYS A 31 -20.17 0.81 21.76
C LYS A 31 -21.06 0.26 20.63
N ALA A 32 -20.70 0.50 19.36
CA ALA A 32 -21.54 0.13 18.22
C ALA A 32 -21.30 -1.34 17.82
N GLY A 33 -22.37 -2.13 17.68
CA GLY A 33 -22.33 -3.48 17.13
C GLY A 33 -22.85 -3.47 15.69
N PHE A 34 -22.11 -4.07 14.75
CA PHE A 34 -22.47 -4.11 13.32
C PHE A 34 -23.22 -5.39 12.90
N ILE A 35 -23.59 -6.22 13.87
CA ILE A 35 -24.40 -7.44 13.68
C ILE A 35 -25.65 -7.31 14.54
N TRP A 36 -26.80 -7.62 13.93
CA TRP A 36 -28.16 -7.83 14.48
C TRP A 36 -28.50 -7.06 15.76
N GLY A 37 -29.25 -5.97 15.65
CA GLY A 37 -29.84 -5.30 16.83
C GLY A 37 -28.84 -4.79 17.88
N SER A 38 -27.55 -4.64 17.55
CA SER A 38 -26.44 -4.34 18.49
C SER A 38 -25.92 -5.53 19.32
N ARG A 39 -26.28 -6.77 18.98
CA ARG A 39 -25.78 -8.00 19.64
C ARG A 39 -24.38 -8.41 19.18
N GLY A 40 -23.94 -7.92 18.03
CA GLY A 40 -22.56 -8.07 17.59
C GLY A 40 -21.59 -7.49 18.63
N PRO A 41 -20.40 -8.07 18.78
CA PRO A 41 -19.45 -7.60 19.78
C PRO A 41 -19.06 -6.15 19.43
N PRO A 42 -18.97 -5.24 20.42
CA PRO A 42 -18.82 -3.80 20.15
C PRO A 42 -17.57 -3.51 19.34
N MET A 43 -17.64 -2.66 18.33
CA MET A 43 -16.50 -2.32 17.48
C MET A 43 -15.58 -1.31 18.18
N THR A 44 -14.98 -1.73 19.29
CA THR A 44 -13.97 -0.99 20.03
C THR A 44 -12.80 -0.60 19.12
N ARG A 45 -12.11 0.50 19.42
CA ARG A 45 -10.89 0.92 18.73
C ARG A 45 -9.88 -0.21 18.60
N ALA A 46 -9.66 -0.98 19.68
CA ALA A 46 -8.75 -2.13 19.65
C ALA A 46 -9.19 -3.16 18.59
N ARG A 47 -10.45 -3.59 18.62
CA ARG A 47 -11.00 -4.56 17.66
C ARG A 47 -10.95 -4.05 16.22
N ARG A 48 -11.27 -2.77 15.99
CA ARG A 48 -11.16 -2.16 14.66
C ARG A 48 -9.71 -2.14 14.16
N LYS A 49 -8.75 -1.80 15.03
CA LYS A 49 -7.31 -1.84 14.68
C LYS A 49 -6.89 -3.25 14.31
N ASP A 50 -7.32 -4.26 15.05
CA ASP A 50 -6.95 -5.65 14.80
C ASP A 50 -7.55 -6.17 13.50
N LEU A 51 -8.83 -5.90 13.22
CA LEU A 51 -9.45 -6.26 11.94
C LEU A 51 -8.77 -5.56 10.76
N ASN A 52 -8.51 -4.26 10.86
CA ASN A 52 -7.82 -3.49 9.83
C ASN A 52 -6.40 -4.03 9.55
N ARG A 53 -5.68 -4.44 10.60
CA ARG A 53 -4.36 -5.10 10.49
C ARG A 53 -4.46 -6.47 9.82
N LEU A 54 -5.47 -7.28 10.17
CA LEU A 54 -5.71 -8.57 9.52
C LEU A 54 -5.99 -8.40 8.02
N THR A 55 -6.83 -7.43 7.64
CA THR A 55 -7.07 -7.10 6.23
C THR A 55 -5.79 -6.75 5.49
N HIS A 56 -4.93 -5.90 6.09
CA HIS A 56 -3.65 -5.57 5.48
C HIS A 56 -2.69 -6.77 5.39
N ALA A 57 -2.65 -7.63 6.41
CA ALA A 57 -1.83 -8.84 6.42
C ALA A 57 -2.25 -9.79 5.28
N VAL A 58 -3.56 -10.00 5.10
CA VAL A 58 -4.10 -10.81 4.00
C VAL A 58 -3.73 -10.20 2.64
N ASN A 59 -3.93 -8.89 2.46
CA ASN A 59 -3.54 -8.20 1.24
C ASN A 59 -2.06 -8.35 0.92
N TYR A 60 -1.21 -8.25 1.94
CA TYR A 60 0.23 -8.38 1.77
C TYR A 60 0.63 -9.81 1.39
N VAL A 61 0.03 -10.84 2.00
CA VAL A 61 0.25 -12.23 1.61
C VAL A 61 -0.26 -12.52 0.19
N LEU A 62 -1.41 -11.97 -0.19
CA LEU A 62 -1.94 -12.08 -1.55
C LEU A 62 -0.97 -11.49 -2.58
N GLN A 63 -0.44 -10.30 -2.32
CA GLN A 63 0.57 -9.65 -3.15
C GLN A 63 1.84 -10.48 -3.27
N TYR A 64 2.33 -11.04 -2.16
CA TYR A 64 3.46 -11.95 -2.16
C TYR A 64 3.20 -13.14 -3.09
N LYS A 65 2.02 -13.77 -3.00
CA LYS A 65 1.68 -14.92 -3.85
C LYS A 65 1.60 -14.55 -5.33
N ILE A 66 1.05 -13.38 -5.65
CA ILE A 66 1.06 -12.82 -7.00
C ILE A 66 2.50 -12.63 -7.49
N ALA A 67 3.38 -12.04 -6.68
CA ALA A 67 4.78 -11.82 -7.05
C ALA A 67 5.52 -13.13 -7.34
N VAL A 68 5.28 -14.17 -6.53
CA VAL A 68 5.80 -15.54 -6.74
C VAL A 68 5.27 -16.13 -8.04
N GLN A 69 3.95 -16.08 -8.26
CA GLN A 69 3.32 -16.61 -9.48
C GLN A 69 3.85 -15.91 -10.73
N ASN A 70 4.19 -14.63 -10.62
CA ASN A 70 4.69 -13.83 -11.74
C ASN A 70 6.14 -14.12 -12.11
N VAL A 71 6.92 -14.82 -11.29
CA VAL A 71 8.33 -15.14 -11.61
C VAL A 71 8.44 -15.88 -12.94
N GLN A 72 7.54 -16.84 -13.21
CA GLN A 72 7.54 -17.65 -14.44
C GLN A 72 7.19 -16.85 -15.71
N TYR A 73 6.51 -15.72 -15.57
CA TYR A 73 6.10 -14.87 -16.70
C TYR A 73 7.10 -13.76 -17.01
N THR A 74 8.13 -13.62 -16.18
CA THR A 74 9.07 -12.49 -16.26
C THR A 74 10.48 -12.93 -16.70
N THR A 75 10.66 -14.20 -17.08
CA THR A 75 11.87 -14.75 -17.68
C THR A 75 11.74 -14.74 -19.22
N GLY A 76 12.46 -13.84 -19.90
CA GLY A 76 12.66 -13.90 -21.36
C GLY A 76 12.06 -12.77 -22.18
N SER A 77 12.46 -11.51 -21.96
CA SER A 77 12.21 -10.47 -22.99
C SER A 77 13.52 -9.86 -23.52
N ASP A 78 13.57 -9.60 -24.82
CA ASP A 78 14.80 -9.35 -25.58
C ASP A 78 15.25 -7.88 -25.61
N ARG A 79 15.29 -7.18 -24.46
CA ARG A 79 15.81 -5.80 -24.40
C ARG A 79 17.06 -5.71 -23.51
N PRO A 80 18.27 -5.93 -24.06
CA PRO A 80 19.50 -6.06 -23.28
C PRO A 80 19.85 -4.82 -22.44
N GLN A 81 19.51 -3.62 -22.92
CA GLN A 81 19.87 -2.36 -22.26
C GLN A 81 19.16 -2.12 -20.91
N PHE A 82 18.11 -2.90 -20.62
CA PHE A 82 17.42 -2.95 -19.32
C PHE A 82 17.10 -4.39 -18.87
N GLY A 83 17.87 -5.38 -19.35
CA GLY A 83 17.70 -6.79 -18.97
C GLY A 83 16.37 -7.43 -19.40
N GLY A 84 15.69 -6.91 -20.44
CA GLY A 84 14.46 -7.51 -20.90
C GLY A 84 13.30 -7.24 -19.96
N LEU A 85 12.82 -6.00 -19.92
CA LEU A 85 11.74 -5.56 -19.04
C LEU A 85 10.38 -6.20 -19.36
N GLY A 86 10.20 -7.46 -18.95
CA GLY A 86 8.93 -8.02 -18.50
C GLY A 86 8.56 -7.46 -17.12
N MET A 87 8.61 -6.12 -16.96
CA MET A 87 8.14 -5.45 -15.72
C MET A 87 6.63 -5.51 -15.59
N ILE A 88 5.94 -5.71 -16.71
CA ILE A 88 4.51 -5.92 -16.70
C ILE A 88 4.28 -7.40 -16.44
N THR A 89 3.78 -7.69 -15.25
CA THR A 89 3.43 -9.04 -14.85
C THR A 89 2.07 -9.44 -15.41
N ALA A 90 1.86 -10.74 -15.63
CA ALA A 90 0.56 -11.25 -16.10
C ALA A 90 -0.54 -10.97 -15.06
N ILE A 91 -0.19 -11.01 -13.77
CA ILE A 91 -1.10 -10.71 -12.67
C ILE A 91 -0.60 -9.46 -11.95
N GLU A 92 -1.44 -8.46 -11.77
CA GLU A 92 -1.08 -7.21 -11.12
C GLU A 92 -2.00 -6.97 -9.92
N TYR A 93 -1.40 -6.74 -8.75
CA TYR A 93 -2.17 -6.39 -7.56
C TYR A 93 -2.61 -4.92 -7.63
N VAL A 94 -3.84 -4.65 -7.17
CA VAL A 94 -4.38 -3.29 -7.07
C VAL A 94 -4.88 -3.04 -5.65
N ASP A 95 -4.27 -2.06 -4.98
CA ASP A 95 -4.75 -1.59 -3.68
C ASP A 95 -5.93 -0.65 -3.86
N VAL A 96 -7.15 -1.19 -3.78
CA VAL A 96 -8.38 -0.40 -3.85
C VAL A 96 -8.72 0.29 -2.53
N ASP A 97 -8.06 -0.11 -1.44
CA ASP A 97 -8.39 0.31 -0.09
C ASP A 97 -8.17 1.81 0.13
N VAL A 98 -7.12 2.38 -0.48
CA VAL A 98 -6.83 3.82 -0.43
C VAL A 98 -8.00 4.67 -0.93
N GLY A 99 -8.81 4.15 -1.86
CA GLY A 99 -10.00 4.82 -2.36
C GLY A 99 -11.06 5.04 -1.29
N TYR A 100 -11.08 4.23 -0.24
CA TYR A 100 -12.10 4.27 0.81
C TYR A 100 -11.70 5.13 2.02
N ASN A 101 -10.50 5.70 2.04
CA ASN A 101 -10.09 6.61 3.10
C ASN A 101 -11.08 7.78 3.20
N ARG A 102 -11.51 8.11 4.43
CA ARG A 102 -12.61 9.05 4.75
C ARG A 102 -14.03 8.62 4.33
N HIS A 103 -14.23 7.39 3.85
CA HIS A 103 -15.54 6.84 3.47
C HIS A 103 -15.89 5.51 4.14
N ARG A 104 -15.17 5.18 5.21
CA ARG A 104 -15.37 3.99 6.06
C ARG A 104 -16.49 4.23 7.09
N PHE A 105 -16.90 3.18 7.79
CA PHE A 105 -17.68 3.32 9.02
C PHE A 105 -16.86 4.00 10.11
N CYS A 106 -17.54 4.52 11.14
CA CYS A 106 -16.91 5.05 12.34
C CYS A 106 -16.02 6.26 12.08
N ARG A 107 -16.44 7.19 11.23
CA ARG A 107 -15.72 8.45 10.94
C ARG A 107 -16.06 9.52 11.95
N GLU A 108 -15.09 10.39 12.24
CA GLU A 108 -15.23 11.42 13.28
C GLU A 108 -16.54 12.20 13.09
N GLY A 109 -17.28 12.42 14.17
CA GLY A 109 -18.59 13.09 14.14
C GLY A 109 -19.77 12.26 13.61
N VAL A 110 -19.57 11.02 13.12
CA VAL A 110 -20.67 10.14 12.67
C VAL A 110 -21.13 9.24 13.81
N ARG A 111 -22.42 9.32 14.20
CA ARG A 111 -22.99 8.40 15.18
C ARG A 111 -23.43 7.11 14.50
N GLU A 112 -22.67 6.04 14.68
CA GLU A 112 -23.03 4.73 14.15
C GLU A 112 -24.07 4.03 15.04
N LEU A 113 -25.02 3.25 14.49
CA LEU A 113 -25.16 2.89 13.07
C LEU A 113 -25.90 3.99 12.28
N ASP A 114 -25.29 4.48 11.19
CA ASP A 114 -25.91 5.44 10.27
C ASP A 114 -26.02 4.85 8.84
N PHE A 115 -27.11 4.12 8.62
CA PHE A 115 -27.41 3.45 7.35
C PHE A 115 -27.68 4.40 6.18
N ARG A 116 -27.93 5.69 6.46
CA ARG A 116 -28.29 6.69 5.45
C ARG A 116 -27.12 7.61 5.13
N ASN A 117 -25.97 7.44 5.77
CA ASN A 117 -24.81 8.29 5.53
C ASN A 117 -24.32 8.13 4.08
N PRO A 118 -24.52 9.12 3.20
CA PRO A 118 -24.11 9.01 1.80
C PRO A 118 -22.58 8.98 1.64
N ASN A 119 -21.86 9.40 2.69
CA ASN A 119 -20.41 9.46 2.71
C ASN A 119 -19.78 8.17 3.25
N THR A 120 -20.58 7.17 3.64
CA THR A 120 -20.10 5.81 3.93
C THR A 120 -20.28 4.95 2.68
N TRP A 121 -19.19 4.40 2.16
CA TRP A 121 -19.17 3.71 0.86
C TRP A 121 -19.29 2.19 0.96
N PHE A 122 -19.74 1.71 2.11
CA PHE A 122 -20.05 0.30 2.34
C PHE A 122 -21.51 0.15 2.74
N PHE A 123 -22.17 -0.89 2.23
CA PHE A 123 -23.50 -1.25 2.71
C PHE A 123 -23.42 -1.75 4.15
N HIS A 124 -24.30 -1.22 4.98
CA HIS A 124 -24.48 -1.70 6.34
C HIS A 124 -25.44 -2.90 6.36
N LEU A 125 -25.17 -3.91 7.19
CA LEU A 125 -26.11 -4.99 7.48
C LEU A 125 -27.31 -4.42 8.26
N ASN A 126 -28.50 -4.31 7.65
CA ASN A 126 -29.67 -3.66 8.26
C ASN A 126 -30.80 -4.65 8.57
N ILE A 127 -30.53 -5.70 9.34
CA ILE A 127 -31.62 -6.62 9.69
C ILE A 127 -32.45 -5.98 10.80
N GLY A 128 -33.66 -5.54 10.45
CA GLY A 128 -34.67 -5.02 11.37
C GLY A 128 -35.09 -3.57 11.13
N LYS A 129 -34.19 -2.60 11.00
CA LYS A 129 -34.57 -1.16 11.09
C LYS A 129 -35.19 -0.54 9.83
N ARG A 130 -35.42 -1.34 8.79
CA ARG A 130 -36.22 -0.91 7.62
C ARG A 130 -37.57 -1.61 7.51
N GLN A 131 -37.89 -2.55 8.39
CA GLN A 131 -39.29 -2.84 8.64
C GLN A 131 -39.83 -1.67 9.48
N ASP A 132 -41.08 -1.28 9.23
CA ASP A 132 -41.74 -0.18 9.96
C ASP A 132 -41.43 -0.28 11.47
N PRO A 133 -41.24 0.86 12.18
CA PRO A 133 -41.06 0.86 13.63
C PRO A 133 -42.08 -0.03 14.37
N GLU A 134 -43.29 -0.18 13.81
CA GLU A 134 -44.37 -1.06 14.28
C GLU A 134 -44.04 -2.57 14.25
N VAL A 135 -43.18 -3.05 13.34
CA VAL A 135 -42.87 -4.49 13.18
C VAL A 135 -41.87 -4.99 14.23
N LEU A 136 -41.04 -4.08 14.75
CA LEU A 136 -40.05 -4.36 15.78
C LEU A 136 -40.56 -4.06 17.20
N GLU A 137 -41.70 -3.39 17.32
CA GLU A 137 -42.26 -3.03 18.63
C GLU A 137 -42.77 -4.28 19.35
N GLY A 138 -42.32 -4.47 20.60
CA GLY A 138 -42.73 -5.61 21.44
C GLY A 138 -42.02 -6.95 21.17
N LYS A 139 -41.18 -7.04 20.13
CA LYS A 139 -40.37 -8.25 19.88
C LYS A 139 -39.13 -8.26 20.76
N ASN A 140 -38.85 -9.40 21.37
CA ASN A 140 -37.61 -9.59 22.09
C ASN A 140 -36.45 -9.82 21.11
N ASP A 141 -35.24 -9.62 21.60
CA ASP A 141 -34.07 -9.67 20.76
C ASP A 141 -33.85 -11.07 20.12
N GLU A 142 -34.30 -12.17 20.75
CA GLU A 142 -34.19 -13.55 20.23
C GLU A 142 -35.14 -13.78 19.06
N GLU A 143 -36.34 -13.22 19.10
CA GLU A 143 -37.30 -13.24 17.99
C GLU A 143 -36.76 -12.46 16.78
N ILE A 144 -36.13 -11.31 17.00
CA ILE A 144 -35.52 -10.52 15.92
C ILE A 144 -34.34 -11.29 15.29
N ALA A 145 -33.54 -11.99 16.10
CA ALA A 145 -32.45 -12.82 15.60
C ALA A 145 -32.93 -14.07 14.87
N ASN A 146 -33.99 -14.73 15.34
CA ASN A 146 -34.57 -15.89 14.66
C ASN A 146 -35.25 -15.49 13.36
N MET A 147 -35.92 -14.33 13.31
CA MET A 147 -36.41 -13.75 12.05
C MET A 147 -35.24 -13.48 11.09
N ALA A 148 -34.15 -12.87 11.56
CA ALA A 148 -32.95 -12.63 10.76
C ALA A 148 -32.30 -13.93 10.24
N ILE A 149 -32.24 -14.97 11.08
CA ILE A 149 -31.72 -16.29 10.75
C ILE A 149 -32.61 -17.00 9.75
N GLU A 150 -33.93 -17.01 9.95
CA GLU A 150 -34.88 -17.57 8.99
C GLU A 150 -34.80 -16.86 7.64
N GLU A 151 -34.64 -15.53 7.68
CA GLU A 151 -34.49 -14.70 6.50
C GLU A 151 -33.16 -15.04 5.80
N LEU A 152 -32.02 -15.03 6.50
CA LEU A 152 -30.72 -15.44 5.95
C LEU A 152 -30.68 -16.90 5.46
N ASN A 153 -31.26 -17.84 6.21
CA ASN A 153 -31.31 -19.27 5.87
C ASN A 153 -32.24 -19.56 4.68
N LYS A 154 -33.27 -18.73 4.46
CA LYS A 154 -34.08 -18.79 3.23
C LYS A 154 -33.28 -18.42 1.99
N TYR A 155 -32.10 -17.80 2.13
CA TYR A 155 -31.53 -16.99 1.08
C TYR A 155 -30.22 -17.48 0.45
N GLY A 156 -29.48 -18.40 1.07
CA GLY A 156 -28.28 -19.03 0.46
C GLY A 156 -27.27 -18.04 -0.15
N ASP A 157 -26.34 -18.54 -0.98
CA ASP A 157 -25.39 -17.70 -1.76
C ASP A 157 -26.00 -17.14 -3.07
N ASP A 158 -27.27 -17.47 -3.39
CA ASP A 158 -27.92 -17.07 -4.65
C ASP A 158 -28.50 -15.64 -4.56
N VAL A 159 -27.91 -14.75 -5.37
CA VAL A 159 -28.26 -13.33 -5.42
C VAL A 159 -29.44 -13.10 -6.38
N ASP A 160 -30.67 -13.17 -5.88
CA ASP A 160 -31.85 -12.81 -6.66
C ASP A 160 -32.03 -11.28 -6.79
N ALA A 161 -32.39 -10.80 -7.98
CA ALA A 161 -32.44 -9.39 -8.37
C ALA A 161 -33.57 -8.58 -7.70
N GLN A 162 -34.51 -9.25 -7.02
CA GLN A 162 -35.65 -8.61 -6.36
C GLN A 162 -35.38 -8.17 -4.90
N ARG A 163 -34.20 -8.46 -4.34
CA ARG A 163 -33.91 -8.19 -2.93
C ARG A 163 -33.22 -6.83 -2.70
N PRO A 164 -33.48 -6.13 -1.57
CA PRO A 164 -32.75 -4.92 -1.24
C PRO A 164 -31.24 -5.18 -1.10
N LEU A 165 -30.42 -4.46 -1.85
CA LEU A 165 -28.95 -4.65 -1.92
C LEU A 165 -28.23 -4.68 -0.56
N TRP A 166 -28.74 -3.94 0.43
CA TRP A 166 -28.13 -3.91 1.76
C TRP A 166 -28.22 -5.27 2.49
N MET A 167 -29.19 -6.11 2.15
CA MET A 167 -29.45 -7.40 2.81
C MET A 167 -28.56 -8.51 2.26
N THR A 168 -28.26 -8.49 0.95
CA THR A 168 -27.41 -9.48 0.28
C THR A 168 -25.95 -9.06 0.15
N LYS A 169 -25.61 -7.79 0.48
CA LYS A 169 -24.29 -7.21 0.23
C LYS A 169 -23.72 -6.42 1.40
N ALA A 170 -23.98 -6.81 2.65
CA ALA A 170 -23.34 -6.17 3.79
C ALA A 170 -21.81 -6.13 3.66
N PHE A 171 -21.19 -5.02 4.06
CA PHE A 171 -19.77 -4.74 3.87
C PHE A 171 -19.28 -4.69 2.41
N HIS A 172 -20.16 -4.79 1.42
CA HIS A 172 -19.78 -4.57 0.03
C HIS A 172 -19.80 -3.08 -0.30
N PRO A 173 -19.04 -2.65 -1.32
CA PRO A 173 -19.08 -1.28 -1.79
C PRO A 173 -20.48 -0.85 -2.27
N THR A 174 -20.91 0.35 -1.91
CA THR A 174 -22.08 1.03 -2.49
C THR A 174 -21.82 1.44 -3.95
N PRO A 175 -22.80 1.96 -4.72
CA PRO A 175 -22.52 2.48 -6.05
C PRO A 175 -21.40 3.53 -6.08
N ALA A 176 -21.35 4.41 -5.08
CA ALA A 176 -20.25 5.37 -4.92
C ALA A 176 -18.90 4.67 -4.64
N GLY A 177 -18.90 3.66 -3.77
CA GLY A 177 -17.71 2.85 -3.50
C GLY A 177 -17.23 2.05 -4.73
N MET A 178 -18.14 1.49 -5.53
CA MET A 178 -17.81 0.81 -6.78
C MET A 178 -17.26 1.77 -7.83
N LEU A 179 -17.83 2.97 -7.95
CA LEU A 179 -17.32 4.01 -8.83
C LEU A 179 -15.89 4.40 -8.43
N ARG A 180 -15.64 4.56 -7.12
CA ARG A 180 -14.29 4.83 -6.64
C ARG A 180 -13.33 3.67 -6.89
N THR A 181 -13.75 2.43 -6.64
CA THR A 181 -12.94 1.25 -6.96
C THR A 181 -12.58 1.20 -8.43
N LYS A 182 -13.54 1.48 -9.33
CA LYS A 182 -13.29 1.63 -10.75
C LYS A 182 -12.23 2.70 -11.00
N GLU A 183 -12.32 3.87 -10.38
CA GLU A 183 -11.31 4.92 -10.52
C GLU A 183 -9.93 4.43 -10.05
N VAL A 184 -9.83 3.83 -8.86
CA VAL A 184 -8.55 3.34 -8.34
C VAL A 184 -7.96 2.18 -9.15
N ILE A 185 -8.79 1.36 -9.81
CA ILE A 185 -8.31 0.30 -10.73
C ILE A 185 -7.86 0.90 -12.05
N LEU A 186 -8.72 1.71 -12.68
CA LEU A 186 -8.47 2.21 -14.04
C LEU A 186 -7.36 3.25 -14.07
N TYR A 187 -7.28 4.14 -13.08
CA TYR A 187 -6.38 5.30 -13.17
C TYR A 187 -4.89 4.95 -13.08
N PRO A 188 -4.40 4.25 -12.05
CA PRO A 188 -2.99 3.90 -11.97
C PRO A 188 -2.57 3.00 -13.14
N LYS A 189 -3.44 2.10 -13.60
CA LYS A 189 -3.04 1.05 -14.56
C LYS A 189 -3.32 1.41 -16.00
N LEU A 190 -4.46 2.00 -16.35
CA LEU A 190 -4.74 2.43 -17.73
C LEU A 190 -4.16 3.82 -18.00
N HIS A 191 -4.17 4.71 -17.01
CA HIS A 191 -3.70 6.10 -17.16
C HIS A 191 -2.27 6.35 -16.66
N ALA A 192 -1.49 5.32 -16.27
CA ALA A 192 -0.07 5.46 -15.91
C ALA A 192 0.72 6.42 -16.81
N ARG A 193 0.56 6.32 -18.14
CA ARG A 193 1.23 7.22 -19.09
C ARG A 193 0.76 8.68 -18.99
N ALA A 194 -0.53 8.89 -18.78
CA ALA A 194 -1.06 10.24 -18.60
C ALA A 194 -0.62 10.82 -17.25
N ALA A 195 -0.67 10.02 -16.18
CA ALA A 195 -0.16 10.39 -14.87
C ALA A 195 1.33 10.76 -14.92
N HIS A 196 2.14 9.94 -15.59
CA HIS A 196 3.55 10.18 -15.80
C HIS A 196 3.82 11.45 -16.61
N ARG A 197 3.08 11.67 -17.70
CA ARG A 197 3.21 12.89 -18.52
C ARG A 197 2.75 14.15 -17.79
N GLY A 198 1.90 14.00 -16.78
CA GLY A 198 1.48 15.07 -15.89
C GLY A 198 2.52 15.41 -14.82
N LEU A 199 3.58 14.62 -14.64
CA LEU A 199 4.66 14.96 -13.73
C LEU A 199 5.41 16.21 -14.23
N PRO A 200 5.97 17.01 -13.31
CA PRO A 200 6.69 18.21 -13.71
C PRO A 200 7.90 17.87 -14.58
N ALA A 201 8.14 18.74 -15.57
CA ALA A 201 9.33 18.70 -16.41
C ALA A 201 10.61 19.07 -15.63
N SER A 202 10.46 19.82 -14.53
CA SER A 202 11.57 20.15 -13.63
C SER A 202 11.99 18.91 -12.83
N PRO A 203 13.25 18.83 -12.38
CA PRO A 203 13.69 17.74 -11.53
C PRO A 203 12.83 17.63 -10.27
N ILE A 204 12.34 16.42 -9.99
CA ILE A 204 11.60 16.07 -8.79
C ILE A 204 12.62 15.80 -7.70
N LYS A 205 12.57 16.57 -6.61
CA LYS A 205 13.43 16.34 -5.45
C LYS A 205 12.99 15.07 -4.73
N ILE A 206 13.85 14.06 -4.69
CA ILE A 206 13.55 12.76 -4.08
C ILE A 206 14.54 12.51 -2.94
N MET A 207 14.03 12.39 -1.71
CA MET A 207 14.81 11.96 -0.56
C MET A 207 14.53 10.49 -0.26
N VAL A 208 15.56 9.63 -0.34
CA VAL A 208 15.42 8.21 -0.01
C VAL A 208 15.95 7.95 1.38
N VAL A 209 15.05 7.59 2.29
CA VAL A 209 15.32 7.38 3.71
C VAL A 209 15.18 5.90 4.03
N GLY A 210 16.20 5.31 4.66
CA GLY A 210 16.04 3.94 5.11
C GLY A 210 17.28 3.26 5.65
N ASP A 211 17.16 1.95 5.82
CA ASP A 211 18.20 1.12 6.38
C ASP A 211 18.84 0.20 5.32
N TYR A 212 18.97 -1.09 5.63
CA TYR A 212 19.71 -2.07 4.85
C TYR A 212 19.21 -2.21 3.41
N VAL A 213 17.90 -2.32 3.19
CA VAL A 213 17.35 -2.64 1.87
C VAL A 213 17.50 -1.49 0.88
N PRO A 214 17.08 -0.24 1.17
CA PRO A 214 17.25 0.86 0.22
C PRO A 214 18.71 1.32 0.10
N PHE A 215 19.59 0.99 1.05
CA PHE A 215 21.02 1.28 0.96
C PHE A 215 21.66 0.61 -0.26
N GLY A 216 21.37 -0.67 -0.52
CA GLY A 216 21.99 -1.41 -1.63
C GLY A 216 23.51 -1.51 -1.49
N SER A 217 24.22 -1.75 -2.60
CA SER A 217 25.69 -1.68 -2.60
C SER A 217 26.18 -0.27 -2.88
N GLN A 218 27.29 0.15 -2.25
CA GLN A 218 27.98 1.40 -2.57
C GLN A 218 29.27 1.17 -3.40
N ASP A 219 29.53 -0.07 -3.80
CA ASP A 219 30.60 -0.38 -4.76
C ASP A 219 30.08 -0.11 -6.18
N PRO A 220 30.70 0.81 -6.95
CA PRO A 220 30.27 1.12 -8.32
C PRO A 220 30.34 -0.07 -9.28
N ASN A 221 31.08 -1.14 -8.95
CA ASN A 221 31.17 -2.36 -9.76
C ASN A 221 30.09 -3.40 -9.41
N SER A 222 29.26 -3.13 -8.40
CA SER A 222 28.19 -4.04 -8.00
C SER A 222 26.97 -3.91 -8.90
N ASP A 223 26.37 -5.05 -9.29
CA ASP A 223 25.13 -5.08 -10.09
C ASP A 223 23.92 -4.42 -9.39
N VAL A 224 24.01 -4.27 -8.06
CA VAL A 224 23.03 -3.58 -7.21
C VAL A 224 23.53 -2.25 -6.64
N TYR A 225 24.46 -1.59 -7.34
CA TYR A 225 24.98 -0.28 -6.95
C TYR A 225 23.85 0.75 -6.79
N GLN A 226 23.77 1.34 -5.60
CA GLN A 226 22.73 2.28 -5.13
C GLN A 226 21.29 1.73 -5.18
N GLY A 227 21.12 0.40 -5.15
CA GLY A 227 19.83 -0.26 -5.02
C GLY A 227 18.82 0.17 -6.09
N PHE A 228 17.61 0.56 -5.68
CA PHE A 228 16.56 0.95 -6.62
C PHE A 228 16.68 2.37 -7.17
N MET A 229 17.53 3.23 -6.59
CA MET A 229 17.59 4.66 -6.96
C MET A 229 17.99 4.85 -8.43
N ARG A 230 19.01 4.11 -8.88
CA ARG A 230 19.45 4.12 -10.28
C ARG A 230 18.34 3.69 -11.23
N HIS A 231 17.64 2.62 -10.88
CA HIS A 231 16.53 2.12 -11.69
C HIS A 231 15.36 3.10 -11.71
N LEU A 232 15.02 3.71 -10.57
CA LEU A 232 13.97 4.72 -10.48
C LEU A 232 14.31 5.95 -11.32
N SER A 233 15.55 6.44 -11.27
CA SER A 233 16.03 7.53 -12.13
C SER A 233 15.85 7.20 -13.61
N ALA A 234 16.24 6.00 -14.01
CA ALA A 234 16.16 5.57 -15.40
C ALA A 234 14.69 5.47 -15.85
N LEU A 235 13.84 4.82 -15.06
CA LEU A 235 12.42 4.67 -15.33
C LEU A 235 11.72 6.03 -15.43
N LEU A 236 11.99 6.98 -14.53
CA LEU A 236 11.40 8.31 -14.56
C LEU A 236 11.69 9.07 -15.87
N SER A 237 12.85 8.82 -16.47
CA SER A 237 13.30 9.48 -17.70
C SER A 237 13.02 8.71 -18.99
N ASP A 238 12.39 7.53 -18.91
CA ASP A 238 12.19 6.64 -20.06
C ASP A 238 11.08 7.13 -21.00
N ARG A 239 11.49 7.87 -22.03
CA ARG A 239 10.59 8.35 -23.11
C ARG A 239 9.81 7.23 -23.79
N GLY A 240 10.47 6.09 -24.03
CA GLY A 240 9.90 4.99 -24.80
C GLY A 240 8.77 4.29 -24.04
N LEU A 241 8.97 4.09 -22.74
CA LEU A 241 7.97 3.49 -21.85
C LEU A 241 6.67 4.32 -21.82
N TYR A 242 6.80 5.64 -21.74
CA TYR A 242 5.67 6.57 -21.62
C TYR A 242 5.21 7.18 -22.95
N GLY A 243 5.86 6.84 -24.06
CA GLY A 243 5.57 7.39 -25.39
C GLY A 243 5.69 8.91 -25.42
N VAL A 244 6.69 9.47 -24.75
CA VAL A 244 6.98 10.90 -24.77
C VAL A 244 7.74 11.22 -26.06
N PRO A 245 7.29 12.19 -26.88
CA PRO A 245 7.97 12.54 -28.13
C PRO A 245 9.44 12.91 -27.93
N TRP A 246 10.28 12.67 -28.93
CA TRP A 246 11.67 13.18 -28.93
C TRP A 246 11.68 14.71 -28.79
N GLY A 247 12.61 15.23 -27.99
CA GLY A 247 12.75 16.68 -27.72
C GLY A 247 11.82 17.24 -26.63
N ALA A 248 10.69 16.59 -26.33
CA ALA A 248 9.82 17.01 -25.21
C ALA A 248 10.55 16.85 -23.86
N PRO A 249 10.28 17.66 -22.83
CA PRO A 249 10.86 17.41 -21.52
C PRO A 249 10.38 16.06 -20.94
N VAL A 250 11.22 15.45 -20.11
CA VAL A 250 10.87 14.25 -19.33
C VAL A 250 11.12 14.52 -17.85
N PRO A 251 10.31 13.95 -16.95
CA PRO A 251 10.59 13.99 -15.52
C PRO A 251 11.98 13.44 -15.23
N ARG A 252 12.65 14.04 -14.24
CA ARG A 252 13.97 13.59 -13.78
C ARG A 252 13.98 13.54 -12.27
N ALA A 253 14.67 12.56 -11.71
CA ALA A 253 14.93 12.53 -10.28
C ALA A 253 16.11 13.45 -9.95
N ASP A 254 15.93 14.30 -8.95
CA ASP A 254 17.00 14.99 -8.22
C ASP A 254 17.09 14.38 -6.83
N PHE A 255 17.98 13.41 -6.68
CA PHE A 255 18.14 12.69 -5.42
C PHE A 255 18.92 13.54 -4.41
N ILE A 256 18.30 13.78 -3.25
CA ILE A 256 18.86 14.61 -2.18
C ILE A 256 19.17 13.76 -0.93
N GLY A 257 20.24 14.13 -0.23
CA GLY A 257 20.68 13.46 0.98
C GLY A 257 22.08 13.86 1.41
N SER A 258 22.46 13.48 2.62
CA SER A 258 23.77 13.69 3.22
C SER A 258 24.77 12.59 2.85
N GLN A 259 24.29 11.39 2.51
CA GLN A 259 25.14 10.31 2.05
C GLN A 259 25.30 10.40 0.53
N ARG A 260 26.54 10.36 0.06
CA ARG A 260 26.86 10.25 -1.36
C ARG A 260 28.16 9.47 -1.52
N PRO A 261 28.16 8.30 -2.17
CA PRO A 261 29.39 7.59 -2.50
C PRO A 261 30.36 8.48 -3.29
N ASN A 262 31.65 8.31 -3.05
CA ASN A 262 32.70 9.03 -3.76
C ASN A 262 32.90 8.46 -5.17
N HIS A 263 31.89 8.62 -6.02
CA HIS A 263 31.88 8.18 -7.40
C HIS A 263 31.10 9.17 -8.28
N ASN A 264 31.58 9.41 -9.50
CA ASN A 264 30.91 10.30 -10.44
C ASN A 264 29.52 9.74 -10.81
N GLY A 265 28.50 10.59 -10.71
CA GLY A 265 27.12 10.18 -10.98
C GLY A 265 26.43 9.42 -9.84
N ALA A 266 27.06 9.27 -8.67
CA ALA A 266 26.39 8.73 -7.49
C ALA A 266 25.25 9.66 -7.03
N TYR A 267 24.08 9.07 -6.76
CA TYR A 267 22.92 9.74 -6.18
C TYR A 267 23.10 9.98 -4.69
N ALA A 268 22.61 11.11 -4.18
CA ALA A 268 22.61 11.38 -2.75
C ALA A 268 21.40 10.72 -2.06
N HIS A 269 21.55 10.29 -0.81
CA HIS A 269 20.49 9.61 -0.05
C HIS A 269 20.61 9.75 1.48
N GLU A 270 19.59 9.29 2.19
CA GLU A 270 19.51 9.17 3.65
C GLU A 270 19.34 7.70 4.07
N CYS A 271 19.98 6.81 3.31
CA CYS A 271 20.07 5.38 3.63
C CYS A 271 21.35 5.08 4.41
N TYR A 272 21.23 4.26 5.45
CA TYR A 272 22.35 3.89 6.31
C TYR A 272 22.36 2.38 6.59
N GLN A 273 23.52 1.75 6.43
CA GLN A 273 23.64 0.32 6.66
C GLN A 273 23.51 -0.02 8.15
N GLN A 274 22.75 -1.08 8.46
CA GLN A 274 22.62 -1.67 9.82
C GLN A 274 22.16 -0.70 10.92
N VAL A 275 21.44 0.37 10.57
CA VAL A 275 20.82 1.25 11.58
C VAL A 275 19.42 0.77 11.91
N THR A 276 19.03 0.93 13.18
CA THR A 276 17.62 0.84 13.60
C THR A 276 16.86 2.10 13.21
N VAL A 277 15.53 2.08 13.27
CA VAL A 277 14.68 3.28 13.04
C VAL A 277 15.09 4.45 13.94
N ASN A 278 15.50 4.20 15.19
CA ASN A 278 16.04 5.26 16.05
C ASN A 278 17.37 5.84 15.56
N GLY A 279 18.29 4.96 15.15
CA GLY A 279 19.57 5.38 14.59
C GLY A 279 19.38 6.20 13.33
N LEU A 280 18.44 5.78 12.48
CA LEU A 280 18.03 6.48 11.27
C LEU A 280 17.46 7.86 11.59
N HIS A 281 16.55 7.96 12.56
CA HIS A 281 15.93 9.23 12.95
C HIS A 281 16.95 10.28 13.41
N ARG A 282 17.91 9.88 14.25
CA ARG A 282 18.98 10.77 14.72
C ARG A 282 19.80 11.33 13.57
N ARG A 283 20.24 10.46 12.65
CA ARG A 283 21.03 10.87 11.47
C ARG A 283 20.23 11.78 10.53
N LEU A 284 18.95 11.46 10.32
CA LEU A 284 18.07 12.28 9.48
C LEU A 284 17.88 13.69 10.06
N ARG A 285 17.83 13.85 11.38
CA ARG A 285 17.72 15.17 12.04
C ARG A 285 18.95 16.05 11.81
N GLU A 286 20.12 15.44 11.62
CA GLU A 286 21.39 16.11 11.32
C GLU A 286 21.52 16.44 9.80
N SER A 287 20.70 15.81 8.96
CA SER A 287 20.72 16.04 7.51
C SER A 287 20.13 17.39 7.12
N GLN A 288 20.88 18.11 6.28
CA GLN A 288 20.39 19.33 5.62
C GLN A 288 19.26 19.04 4.63
N ALA A 289 19.21 17.83 4.05
CA ALA A 289 18.17 17.43 3.09
C ALA A 289 16.77 17.44 3.72
N LEU A 290 16.68 17.24 5.04
CA LEU A 290 15.42 17.29 5.77
C LEU A 290 14.77 18.69 5.71
N GLY A 291 15.55 19.76 5.55
CA GLY A 291 15.06 21.15 5.41
C GLY A 291 14.67 21.56 3.99
N VAL A 292 14.94 20.72 2.98
CA VAL A 292 14.57 21.00 1.59
C VAL A 292 13.06 20.89 1.43
N ARG A 293 12.42 21.83 0.73
CA ARG A 293 10.96 21.85 0.48
C ARG A 293 10.55 21.23 -0.86
N ASP A 294 9.28 20.87 -0.95
CA ASP A 294 8.59 20.35 -2.14
C ASP A 294 9.27 19.07 -2.66
N LYS A 295 9.49 18.12 -1.73
CA LYS A 295 10.16 16.85 -2.02
C LYS A 295 9.20 15.66 -1.91
N VAL A 296 9.52 14.62 -2.66
CA VAL A 296 8.99 13.27 -2.45
C VAL A 296 9.95 12.52 -1.55
N VAL A 297 9.44 11.91 -0.48
CA VAL A 297 10.24 11.14 0.47
C VAL A 297 9.88 9.66 0.36
N LEU A 298 10.84 8.85 -0.05
CA LEU A 298 10.70 7.40 -0.14
C LEU A 298 11.27 6.80 1.14
N ILE A 299 10.42 6.23 1.99
CA ILE A 299 10.83 5.66 3.27
C ILE A 299 10.75 4.14 3.21
N MET A 300 11.85 3.45 3.45
CA MET A 300 11.86 2.00 3.63
C MET A 300 12.83 1.63 4.75
N ALA A 301 12.28 1.45 5.96
CA ALA A 301 13.05 1.29 7.18
C ALA A 301 12.41 0.24 8.12
N GLY A 302 13.21 -0.29 9.04
CA GLY A 302 12.78 -1.29 10.04
C GLY A 302 13.27 -2.70 9.72
N THR A 303 13.99 -2.91 8.61
CA THR A 303 14.65 -4.18 8.30
C THR A 303 15.54 -4.60 9.47
N THR A 304 16.42 -3.72 9.91
CA THR A 304 17.36 -4.00 11.00
C THR A 304 16.62 -4.34 12.30
N ASP A 305 15.57 -3.60 12.64
CA ASP A 305 14.76 -3.82 13.83
C ASP A 305 14.03 -5.17 13.81
N LEU A 306 13.53 -5.59 12.63
CA LEU A 306 12.89 -6.88 12.43
C LEU A 306 13.86 -8.04 12.69
N PHE A 307 15.07 -7.96 12.14
CA PHE A 307 16.11 -8.98 12.33
C PHE A 307 16.57 -9.09 13.78
N TYR A 308 16.66 -7.98 14.49
CA TYR A 308 17.02 -7.97 15.91
C TYR A 308 15.83 -8.24 16.86
N GLY A 309 14.67 -8.64 16.34
CA GLY A 309 13.54 -9.05 17.17
C GLY A 309 12.93 -7.92 18.01
N ARG A 310 13.06 -6.65 17.57
CA ARG A 310 12.52 -5.49 18.31
C ARG A 310 10.99 -5.49 18.36
N ASP A 311 10.42 -4.76 19.32
CA ASP A 311 8.96 -4.58 19.41
C ASP A 311 8.44 -3.78 18.20
N LEU A 312 7.57 -4.41 17.41
CA LEU A 312 7.01 -3.81 16.20
C LEU A 312 6.19 -2.55 16.49
N VAL A 313 5.50 -2.50 17.63
CA VAL A 313 4.69 -1.33 18.03
C VAL A 313 5.59 -0.13 18.26
N ASP A 314 6.69 -0.32 18.99
CA ASP A 314 7.66 0.73 19.24
C ASP A 314 8.36 1.18 17.94
N VAL A 315 8.73 0.24 17.07
CA VAL A 315 9.35 0.54 15.76
C VAL A 315 8.44 1.41 14.90
N VAL A 316 7.18 1.02 14.74
CA VAL A 316 6.20 1.79 13.93
C VAL A 316 5.93 3.16 14.56
N ARG A 317 5.81 3.24 15.89
CA ARG A 317 5.65 4.53 16.60
C ARG A 317 6.82 5.47 16.32
N ARG A 318 8.06 4.98 16.31
CA ARG A 318 9.24 5.79 16.00
C ARG A 318 9.25 6.24 14.55
N LEU A 319 8.82 5.38 13.64
CA LEU A 319 8.67 5.74 12.23
C LEU A 319 7.59 6.83 12.03
N THR A 320 6.50 6.79 12.82
CA THR A 320 5.54 7.89 12.86
C THR A 320 6.20 9.22 13.21
N VAL A 321 7.09 9.24 14.21
CA VAL A 321 7.82 10.47 14.58
C VAL A 321 8.71 10.96 13.44
N ILE A 322 9.40 10.07 12.71
CA ILE A 322 10.17 10.44 11.52
C ILE A 322 9.28 11.11 10.46
N ILE A 323 8.12 10.51 10.17
CA ILE A 323 7.19 11.03 9.16
C ILE A 323 6.66 12.41 9.58
N ILE A 324 6.27 12.58 10.85
CA ILE A 324 5.81 13.86 11.36
C ILE A 324 6.92 14.92 11.33
N ASP A 325 8.15 14.60 11.74
CA ASP A 325 9.29 15.53 11.65
C ASP A 325 9.54 16.01 10.20
N ILE A 326 9.35 15.13 9.20
CA ILE A 326 9.46 15.47 7.78
C ILE A 326 8.34 16.44 7.39
N LEU A 327 7.09 16.11 7.74
CA LEU A 327 5.91 16.87 7.34
C LEU A 327 5.78 18.21 8.07
N ASP A 328 6.28 18.32 9.31
CA ASP A 328 6.32 19.57 10.06
C ASP A 328 7.32 20.57 9.45
N ARG A 329 8.46 20.07 8.94
CA ARG A 329 9.47 20.90 8.26
C ARG A 329 9.06 21.24 6.83
N ASP A 330 8.36 20.32 6.18
CA ASP A 330 7.91 20.46 4.80
C ASP A 330 6.46 19.97 4.64
N PRO A 331 5.47 20.83 4.93
CA PRO A 331 4.05 20.47 4.85
C PRO A 331 3.56 20.10 3.45
N THR A 332 4.32 20.45 2.41
CA THR A 332 4.01 20.10 1.02
C THR A 332 4.59 18.75 0.61
N ALA A 333 5.46 18.14 1.43
CA ALA A 333 6.11 16.87 1.11
C ALA A 333 5.10 15.74 0.87
N CYS A 334 5.40 14.90 -0.11
CA CYS A 334 4.71 13.64 -0.35
C CYS A 334 5.55 12.48 0.22
N VAL A 335 5.01 11.72 1.17
CA VAL A 335 5.71 10.60 1.82
C VAL A 335 5.20 9.27 1.30
N LEU A 336 6.09 8.46 0.75
CA LEU A 336 5.82 7.14 0.20
C LEU A 336 6.49 6.08 1.10
N LEU A 337 5.66 5.34 1.85
CA LEU A 337 6.09 4.39 2.87
C LEU A 337 6.18 2.98 2.31
N GLY A 338 7.38 2.55 1.93
CA GLY A 338 7.71 1.24 1.41
C GLY A 338 7.63 0.12 2.44
N HIS A 339 6.98 -0.97 2.05
CA HIS A 339 6.99 -2.23 2.79
C HIS A 339 8.37 -2.88 2.73
N ILE A 340 8.73 -3.62 3.79
CA ILE A 340 9.89 -4.51 3.74
C ILE A 340 9.48 -5.75 2.94
N PRO A 341 10.20 -6.16 1.89
CA PRO A 341 9.84 -7.36 1.14
C PRO A 341 9.98 -8.61 2.02
N MET A 342 9.05 -9.55 1.88
CA MET A 342 9.21 -10.89 2.44
C MET A 342 10.43 -11.57 1.83
N MET A 343 11.04 -12.44 2.62
CA MET A 343 12.29 -13.10 2.26
C MET A 343 12.03 -14.57 2.03
N ARG A 344 12.49 -15.08 0.88
CA ARG A 344 12.45 -16.52 0.56
C ARG A 344 11.01 -17.09 0.47
N ARG A 345 10.86 -18.40 0.65
CA ARG A 345 9.59 -19.13 0.54
C ARG A 345 8.88 -19.18 1.90
N LEU A 346 7.56 -19.04 1.87
CA LEU A 346 6.66 -19.19 3.02
C LEU A 346 6.49 -20.64 3.54
N ARG A 347 7.09 -21.65 2.89
CA ARG A 347 6.91 -23.04 3.33
C ARG A 347 7.59 -23.24 4.69
N ASP A 348 6.87 -23.87 5.61
CA ASP A 348 7.41 -24.26 6.90
C ASP A 348 8.31 -25.49 6.71
N ASP A 349 9.60 -25.24 6.53
CA ASP A 349 10.65 -26.25 6.47
C ASP A 349 11.48 -26.30 7.77
N GLY A 350 10.96 -25.72 8.87
CA GLY A 350 11.68 -25.56 10.13
C GLY A 350 12.74 -24.45 10.10
N SER A 351 12.81 -23.63 9.04
CA SER A 351 13.78 -22.54 8.95
C SER A 351 13.38 -21.28 9.74
N ILE A 352 14.39 -20.47 10.08
CA ILE A 352 14.25 -19.14 10.69
C ILE A 352 13.39 -18.16 9.87
N TRP A 353 13.11 -18.49 8.60
CA TRP A 353 12.44 -17.61 7.65
C TRP A 353 10.93 -17.52 7.89
N ARG A 354 10.28 -18.57 8.40
CA ARG A 354 8.83 -18.51 8.67
C ARG A 354 8.50 -17.50 9.78
N PRO A 355 9.14 -17.56 10.97
CA PRO A 355 8.94 -16.54 12.01
C PRO A 355 9.30 -15.12 11.55
N LEU A 356 10.38 -14.96 10.78
CA LEU A 356 10.76 -13.65 10.24
C LEU A 356 9.72 -13.10 9.26
N ASN A 357 9.24 -13.92 8.33
CA ASN A 357 8.21 -13.53 7.37
C ASN A 357 6.88 -13.18 8.04
N GLN A 358 6.50 -13.90 9.10
CA GLN A 358 5.34 -13.53 9.90
C GLN A 358 5.51 -12.13 10.52
N ARG A 359 6.69 -11.85 11.11
CA ARG A 359 7.00 -10.52 11.65
C ARG A 359 7.01 -9.44 10.57
N ILE A 360 7.51 -9.72 9.37
CA ILE A 360 7.45 -8.81 8.22
C ILE A 360 6.00 -8.50 7.85
N VAL A 361 5.12 -9.51 7.79
CA VAL A 361 3.70 -9.34 7.48
C VAL A 361 3.01 -8.47 8.54
N GLU A 362 3.24 -8.76 9.82
CA GLU A 362 2.70 -7.97 10.94
C GLU A 362 3.19 -6.52 10.89
N TYR A 363 4.48 -6.32 10.64
CA TYR A 363 5.08 -4.99 10.51
C TYR A 363 4.49 -4.20 9.33
N ASN A 364 4.44 -4.78 8.14
CA ASN A 364 3.89 -4.13 6.95
C ASN A 364 2.39 -3.85 7.08
N ALA A 365 1.64 -4.71 7.79
CA ALA A 365 0.25 -4.43 8.13
C ALA A 365 0.11 -3.20 9.03
N MET A 366 1.01 -3.04 10.00
CA MET A 366 1.04 -1.85 10.85
C MET A 366 1.49 -0.59 10.09
N LEU A 367 2.45 -0.69 9.18
CA LEU A 367 2.84 0.41 8.29
C LEU A 367 1.69 0.86 7.39
N SER A 368 0.95 -0.10 6.83
CA SER A 368 -0.22 0.20 6.01
C SER A 368 -1.29 0.95 6.82
N ALA A 369 -1.58 0.47 8.03
CA ALA A 369 -2.53 1.11 8.93
C ALA A 369 -2.09 2.52 9.35
N LEU A 370 -0.77 2.77 9.48
CA LEU A 370 -0.22 4.09 9.74
C LEU A 370 -0.41 5.03 8.53
N ALA A 371 -0.08 4.58 7.33
CA ALA A 371 -0.25 5.37 6.11
C ALA A 371 -1.72 5.76 5.90
N ASP A 372 -2.65 4.81 6.03
CA ASP A 372 -4.08 5.08 5.87
C ASP A 372 -4.64 6.02 6.95
N GLN A 373 -4.09 5.95 8.18
CA GLN A 373 -4.43 6.89 9.25
C GLN A 373 -3.98 8.31 8.89
N LEU A 374 -2.71 8.48 8.51
CA LEU A 374 -2.14 9.80 8.19
C LEU A 374 -2.82 10.41 6.96
N PHE A 375 -3.09 9.60 5.93
CA PHE A 375 -3.89 10.00 4.78
C PHE A 375 -5.27 10.51 5.21
N THR A 376 -5.97 9.74 6.06
CA THR A 376 -7.30 10.12 6.54
C THR A 376 -7.27 11.48 7.27
N GLN A 377 -6.20 11.74 8.03
CA GLN A 377 -5.94 13.01 8.72
C GLN A 377 -5.55 14.16 7.79
N GLY A 378 -5.35 13.91 6.49
CA GLY A 378 -5.05 14.93 5.48
C GLY A 378 -3.57 15.11 5.16
N TRP A 379 -2.70 14.28 5.72
CA TRP A 379 -1.31 14.24 5.31
C TRP A 379 -1.14 13.54 3.96
N LYS A 380 -0.17 13.99 3.16
CA LYS A 380 0.20 13.39 1.87
C LYS A 380 1.07 12.15 2.07
N VAL A 381 0.47 11.08 2.60
CA VAL A 381 1.17 9.82 2.89
C VAL A 381 0.51 8.66 2.16
N LEU A 382 1.29 7.88 1.42
CA LEU A 382 0.86 6.64 0.78
C LEU A 382 1.75 5.48 1.21
N LYS A 383 1.19 4.28 1.27
CA LYS A 383 1.98 3.04 1.37
C LYS A 383 2.42 2.60 -0.02
N VAL A 384 3.61 2.00 -0.09
CA VAL A 384 4.16 1.37 -1.29
C VAL A 384 4.38 -0.11 -1.01
N HIS A 385 3.70 -0.92 -1.80
CA HIS A 385 3.81 -2.36 -1.74
C HIS A 385 5.07 -2.82 -2.46
N ALA A 386 6.00 -3.43 -1.72
CA ALA A 386 7.24 -3.95 -2.27
C ALA A 386 7.03 -5.36 -2.86
N SER A 387 7.01 -5.47 -4.19
CA SER A 387 6.79 -6.71 -4.95
C SER A 387 8.05 -7.59 -5.13
N ALA A 388 9.14 -7.23 -4.45
CA ALA A 388 10.48 -7.82 -4.54
C ALA A 388 10.72 -9.02 -3.60
N THR A 389 9.76 -9.95 -3.52
CA THR A 389 9.62 -10.83 -2.35
C THR A 389 10.04 -12.30 -2.52
N THR A 390 10.72 -12.68 -3.61
CA THR A 390 10.98 -14.12 -3.91
C THR A 390 12.45 -14.51 -3.70
N LEU A 391 12.75 -15.80 -3.58
CA LEU A 391 14.14 -16.28 -3.44
C LEU A 391 14.98 -15.85 -4.65
N GLU A 392 14.38 -15.84 -5.84
CA GLU A 392 14.98 -15.39 -7.09
C GLU A 392 15.24 -13.87 -7.15
N HIS A 393 14.80 -13.14 -6.12
CA HIS A 393 14.96 -11.70 -5.96
C HIS A 393 15.95 -11.34 -4.85
N LEU A 394 16.58 -12.31 -4.21
CA LEU A 394 17.63 -12.07 -3.21
C LEU A 394 19.02 -12.23 -3.83
N ASP A 395 19.96 -11.46 -3.31
CA ASP A 395 21.39 -11.61 -3.54
C ASP A 395 22.00 -12.64 -2.57
N GLY A 396 23.30 -12.93 -2.68
CA GLY A 396 24.00 -13.96 -1.91
C GLY A 396 23.97 -13.80 -0.38
N ASP A 397 23.63 -12.61 0.14
CA ASP A 397 23.52 -12.35 1.59
C ASP A 397 22.12 -12.63 2.19
N PHE A 398 21.19 -13.13 1.38
CA PHE A 398 19.81 -13.53 1.74
C PHE A 398 18.87 -12.43 2.25
N ILE A 399 19.33 -11.18 2.37
CA ILE A 399 18.53 -10.06 2.87
C ILE A 399 18.41 -8.98 1.80
N ARG A 400 19.50 -8.76 1.06
CA ARG A 400 19.60 -7.74 0.03
C ARG A 400 18.86 -8.20 -1.22
N PRO A 401 18.00 -7.35 -1.78
CA PRO A 401 17.45 -7.57 -3.11
C PRO A 401 18.56 -7.67 -4.16
N ASN A 402 18.39 -8.51 -5.17
CA ASN A 402 19.25 -8.49 -6.37
C ASN A 402 18.78 -7.42 -7.37
N THR A 403 19.44 -7.29 -8.52
CA THR A 403 19.14 -6.25 -9.53
C THR A 403 17.70 -6.31 -10.01
N ARG A 404 17.16 -7.51 -10.28
CA ARG A 404 15.77 -7.67 -10.74
C ARG A 404 14.77 -7.20 -9.68
N ALA A 405 15.08 -7.47 -8.43
CA ALA A 405 14.28 -7.06 -7.29
C ALA A 405 14.31 -5.54 -7.08
N TYR A 406 15.47 -4.91 -7.22
CA TYR A 406 15.59 -3.44 -7.16
C TYR A 406 14.90 -2.73 -8.32
N ILE A 407 14.88 -3.32 -9.53
CA ILE A 407 14.06 -2.82 -10.64
C ILE A 407 12.58 -2.84 -10.27
N ARG A 408 12.10 -3.91 -9.63
CA ARG A 408 10.70 -3.99 -9.16
C ARG A 408 10.40 -2.96 -8.08
N LEU A 409 11.27 -2.80 -7.08
CA LEU A 409 11.10 -1.77 -6.06
C LEU A 409 11.05 -0.37 -6.67
N ALA A 410 11.93 -0.06 -7.63
CA ALA A 410 11.90 1.21 -8.36
C ALA A 410 10.57 1.43 -9.06
N TYR A 411 10.03 0.38 -9.68
CA TYR A 411 8.75 0.43 -10.35
C TYR A 411 7.58 0.61 -9.38
N ASP A 412 7.58 -0.07 -8.23
CA ASP A 412 6.56 0.07 -7.18
C ASP A 412 6.52 1.52 -6.65
N PHE A 413 7.70 2.11 -6.39
CA PHE A 413 7.79 3.51 -5.98
C PHE A 413 7.37 4.48 -7.09
N LEU A 414 7.71 4.20 -8.35
CA LEU A 414 7.28 5.02 -9.48
C LEU A 414 5.77 5.05 -9.62
N GLN A 415 5.10 3.89 -9.51
CA GLN A 415 3.64 3.85 -9.53
C GLN A 415 3.02 4.67 -8.40
N ALA A 416 3.63 4.66 -7.21
CA ALA A 416 3.16 5.47 -6.09
C ALA A 416 3.40 6.97 -6.32
N ILE A 417 4.49 7.38 -6.97
CA ILE A 417 4.74 8.77 -7.39
C ILE A 417 3.69 9.21 -8.41
N GLU A 418 3.43 8.39 -9.43
CA GLU A 418 2.41 8.66 -10.44
C GLU A 418 1.00 8.74 -9.83
N PHE A 419 0.72 7.87 -8.85
CA PHE A 419 -0.55 7.91 -8.13
C PHE A 419 -0.68 9.16 -7.26
N ALA A 420 0.39 9.57 -6.56
CA ALA A 420 0.40 10.83 -5.81
C ALA A 420 0.15 12.03 -6.73
N ASN A 421 0.73 12.05 -7.93
CA ASN A 421 0.47 13.11 -8.91
C ASN A 421 -1.00 13.15 -9.35
N LEU A 422 -1.66 12.00 -9.50
CA LEU A 422 -3.10 11.92 -9.78
C LEU A 422 -3.98 12.42 -8.62
N LEU A 423 -3.44 12.44 -7.40
CA LEU A 423 -4.08 13.04 -6.24
C LEU A 423 -3.76 14.54 -6.11
N GLU A 424 -3.03 15.11 -7.06
CA GLU A 424 -2.60 16.52 -7.10
C GLU A 424 -1.68 16.89 -5.92
N TRP A 425 -0.77 15.98 -5.57
CA TRP A 425 0.15 16.13 -4.43
C TRP A 425 1.50 16.72 -4.76
#